data_AF-A0A2G6KEE6-F1
#
_entry.id   AF-A0A2G6KEE6-F1
#
_cell.length_a   1.000
_cell.length_b   1.000
_cell.length_c   1.000
_cell.angle_alpha   90.00
_cell.angle_beta   90.00
_cell.angle_gamma   90.00
#
_symmetry.space_group_name_H-M   'P 1'
#
loop_
_entity.id
_entity.type
_entity.pdbx_description
1 polymer ?
#
loop_
_entity_poly.entity_id
_entity_poly.type
_entity_poly.pdbx_seq_one_letter_code
_entity_poly.pdbx_strand_id
1 'polypeptide(L)'
;MVGNTDTAQFLPDGIDCAVFLYYIKIMRITNHVNVMGILSVVGLVMFVLIGCGQSVKIPASQTDTEIFEQGKFLFEQGEYGEALDYFLYVKDNFLRSPYAGVTRFYAGECYYEKEQYDDAVIEYKSFLAFFPNDPHAPEAQYKVGASLLTQARDSERDQSSIQEALAELQKVRENYADQGEFVQKAEEKIYIVNERLAQYEFNVAKFYRHEKQYTASNGRLAYLMKHYPQSSLVADALWMQSQNFQKLEQPEGAKEALLRLWENYPGYEKRAEVKKELLDMRITELPTPVTIIEPETQEETRASQQPSHSGTEGYIVLRRDDNVFINLIREDGLKEGMELPVYRGEQTIGTIRVIEIQAGFSIAEIVSHSTDLSIREDDRIVLP
;
A
#
# COMPACT_ATOMS: atom_id res chain seq x y z
N MET A 1 62.65 30.12 68.28
CA MET A 1 62.99 31.36 67.56
C MET A 1 61.69 31.87 66.95
N VAL A 2 61.09 32.94 67.49
CA VAL A 2 61.12 34.31 66.91
C VAL A 2 60.71 34.27 65.43
N GLY A 3 59.68 34.94 64.90
CA GLY A 3 58.77 35.97 65.39
C GLY A 3 57.80 36.37 64.25
N ASN A 4 56.79 37.17 64.61
CA ASN A 4 55.67 37.75 63.87
C ASN A 4 55.93 38.32 62.46
N THR A 5 54.87 38.35 61.62
CA THR A 5 54.25 39.58 61.06
C THR A 5 52.82 39.33 60.51
N ASP A 6 51.94 40.31 60.73
CA ASP A 6 50.49 40.37 60.48
C ASP A 6 50.04 40.30 59.01
N THR A 7 48.84 39.76 58.78
CA THR A 7 47.85 40.29 57.81
C THR A 7 46.42 39.94 58.26
N ALA A 8 45.58 40.97 58.38
CA ALA A 8 44.15 40.89 58.67
C ALA A 8 43.34 40.75 57.36
N GLN A 9 42.22 40.01 57.38
CA GLN A 9 41.08 40.25 56.48
C GLN A 9 39.78 39.56 56.93
N PHE A 10 38.83 40.39 57.36
CA PHE A 10 37.37 40.36 57.17
C PHE A 10 36.60 39.02 57.26
N LEU A 11 35.83 38.89 58.35
CA LEU A 11 34.58 38.13 58.41
C LEU A 11 33.45 38.92 57.73
N PRO A 12 32.57 38.30 56.90
CA PRO A 12 31.33 38.94 56.51
C PRO A 12 30.22 38.60 57.51
N ASP A 13 29.70 39.64 58.15
CA ASP A 13 28.45 39.61 58.90
C ASP A 13 27.24 39.41 57.96
N GLY A 14 26.26 38.62 58.39
CA GLY A 14 24.88 38.70 57.92
C GLY A 14 24.47 37.78 56.76
N ILE A 15 24.18 36.50 57.03
CA ILE A 15 23.19 35.77 56.23
C ILE A 15 21.82 36.21 56.75
N ASP A 16 21.19 37.10 55.99
CA ASP A 16 19.87 37.65 56.25
C ASP A 16 18.83 36.52 56.38
N CYS A 17 18.11 36.44 57.52
CA CYS A 17 17.05 35.44 57.75
C CYS A 17 16.01 35.40 56.60
N ALA A 18 15.86 36.52 55.88
CA ALA A 18 15.02 36.63 54.69
C ALA A 18 15.45 35.70 53.55
N VAL A 19 16.76 35.51 53.32
CA VAL A 19 17.29 34.66 52.24
C VAL A 19 17.07 33.18 52.55
N PHE A 20 17.21 32.78 53.81
CA PHE A 20 16.98 31.39 54.24
C PHE A 20 15.49 31.01 54.18
N LEU A 21 14.59 31.91 54.61
CA LEU A 21 13.15 31.72 54.48
C LEU A 21 12.68 31.75 53.01
N TYR A 22 13.32 32.55 52.16
CA TYR A 22 13.06 32.56 50.72
C TYR A 22 13.46 31.23 50.07
N TYR A 23 14.61 30.65 50.43
CA TYR A 23 15.03 29.33 49.97
C TYR A 23 14.11 28.19 50.43
N ILE A 24 13.62 28.22 51.68
CA ILE A 24 12.63 27.24 52.16
C ILE A 24 11.30 27.38 51.41
N LYS A 25 10.88 28.62 51.11
CA LYS A 25 9.63 28.89 50.36
C LYS A 25 9.75 28.43 48.90
N ILE A 26 10.90 28.66 48.25
CA ILE A 26 11.19 28.13 46.91
C ILE A 26 11.21 26.62 46.93
N MET A 27 11.93 25.96 47.84
CA MET A 27 11.95 24.49 47.92
C MET A 27 10.56 23.88 48.16
N ARG A 28 9.70 24.51 48.98
CA ARG A 28 8.31 24.07 49.17
C ARG A 28 7.47 24.22 47.89
N ILE A 29 7.65 25.31 47.14
CA ILE A 29 6.95 25.56 45.88
C ILE A 29 7.44 24.58 44.79
N THR A 30 8.74 24.35 44.66
CA THR A 30 9.30 23.40 43.68
C THR A 30 8.85 21.96 43.97
N ASN A 31 8.77 21.57 45.25
CA ASN A 31 8.30 20.24 45.63
C ASN A 31 6.79 20.06 45.40
N HIS A 32 5.97 21.09 45.61
CA HIS A 32 4.54 21.05 45.28
C HIS A 32 4.28 20.99 43.77
N VAL A 33 5.06 21.72 42.95
CA VAL A 33 4.94 21.68 41.48
C VAL A 33 5.33 20.30 40.93
N ASN A 34 6.36 19.67 41.47
CA ASN A 34 6.76 18.31 41.06
C ASN A 34 5.72 17.25 41.47
N VAL A 35 5.14 17.35 42.66
CA VAL A 35 4.09 16.41 43.10
C VAL A 35 2.82 16.57 42.27
N MET A 36 2.44 17.80 41.91
CA MET A 36 1.28 18.07 41.08
C MET A 36 1.49 17.59 39.63
N GLY A 37 2.71 17.73 39.09
CA GLY A 37 3.10 17.15 37.79
C GLY A 37 3.08 15.63 37.79
N ILE A 38 3.59 14.98 38.85
CA ILE A 38 3.54 13.52 38.99
C ILE A 38 2.09 13.01 39.11
N LEU A 39 1.24 13.70 39.88
CA LEU A 39 -0.19 13.37 39.96
C LEU A 39 -0.93 13.54 38.63
N SER A 40 -0.57 14.55 37.84
CA SER A 40 -1.11 14.75 36.48
C SER A 40 -0.69 13.62 35.53
N VAL A 41 0.57 13.20 35.55
CA VAL A 41 1.06 12.09 34.72
C VAL A 41 0.46 10.76 35.16
N VAL A 42 0.36 10.51 36.46
CA VAL A 42 -0.30 9.29 36.99
C VAL A 42 -1.80 9.28 36.67
N GLY A 43 -2.48 10.43 36.74
CA GLY A 43 -3.87 10.57 36.32
C GLY A 43 -4.07 10.30 34.83
N LEU A 44 -3.17 10.81 33.98
CA LEU A 44 -3.19 10.56 32.54
C LEU A 44 -2.94 9.07 32.22
N VAL A 45 -1.98 8.44 32.90
CA VAL A 45 -1.70 7.00 32.77
C VAL A 45 -2.86 6.14 33.27
N MET A 46 -3.53 6.53 34.37
CA MET A 46 -4.73 5.84 34.82
C MET A 46 -5.90 5.99 33.86
N PHE A 47 -6.04 7.14 33.18
CA PHE A 47 -7.10 7.38 32.20
C PHE A 47 -6.93 6.49 30.95
N VAL A 48 -5.68 6.20 30.56
CA VAL A 48 -5.36 5.26 29.48
C VAL A 48 -5.69 3.80 29.86
N LEU A 49 -5.75 3.47 31.14
CA LEU A 49 -6.04 2.11 31.63
C LEU A 49 -7.55 1.82 31.85
N ILE A 50 -8.45 2.79 31.60
CA ILE A 50 -9.92 2.56 31.66
C ILE A 50 -10.46 2.11 30.29
N GLY A 51 -9.60 1.79 29.32
CA GLY A 51 -9.96 1.02 28.13
C GLY A 51 -10.27 -0.43 28.47
N CYS A 52 -11.37 -0.66 29.19
CA CYS A 52 -11.85 -1.98 29.56
C CYS A 52 -12.61 -2.57 28.36
N GLY A 53 -11.98 -3.50 27.64
CA GLY A 53 -12.69 -4.40 26.75
C GLY A 53 -13.74 -5.17 27.54
N GLN A 54 -15.02 -4.94 27.23
CA GLN A 54 -16.09 -5.79 27.74
C GLN A 54 -16.04 -7.09 26.95
N SER A 55 -15.76 -8.21 27.61
CA SER A 55 -15.92 -9.52 26.99
C SER A 55 -17.39 -9.73 26.65
N VAL A 56 -17.71 -9.98 25.39
CA VAL A 56 -19.07 -10.28 24.94
C VAL A 56 -19.60 -11.49 25.74
N LYS A 57 -20.73 -11.31 26.41
CA LYS A 57 -21.39 -12.40 27.14
C LYS A 57 -22.39 -13.08 26.22
N ILE A 58 -21.93 -14.09 25.49
CA ILE A 58 -22.78 -14.94 24.65
C ILE A 58 -23.54 -15.92 25.56
N PRO A 59 -24.88 -15.84 25.67
CA PRO A 59 -25.65 -16.76 26.51
C PRO A 59 -25.57 -18.19 25.97
N ALA A 60 -25.26 -19.16 26.83
CA ALA A 60 -25.17 -20.58 26.46
C ALA A 60 -26.48 -21.20 25.95
N SER A 61 -27.61 -20.48 26.08
CA SER A 61 -28.91 -20.91 25.58
C SER A 61 -29.15 -20.59 24.10
N GLN A 62 -28.32 -19.73 23.49
CA GLN A 62 -28.47 -19.38 22.07
C GLN A 62 -28.03 -20.52 21.16
N THR A 63 -28.73 -20.67 20.04
CA THR A 63 -28.38 -21.59 18.96
C THR A 63 -27.20 -21.07 18.15
N ASP A 64 -26.52 -21.97 17.43
CA ASP A 64 -25.43 -21.61 16.51
C ASP A 64 -25.88 -20.62 15.43
N THR A 65 -27.10 -20.78 14.90
CA THR A 65 -27.71 -19.81 13.98
C THR A 65 -27.86 -18.43 14.61
N GLU A 66 -28.44 -18.32 15.81
CA GLU A 66 -28.67 -17.02 16.47
C GLU A 66 -27.35 -16.29 16.75
N ILE A 67 -26.32 -17.02 17.20
CA ILE A 67 -25.00 -16.46 17.48
C ILE A 67 -24.35 -15.98 16.18
N PHE A 68 -24.43 -16.77 15.10
CA PHE A 68 -23.90 -16.39 13.80
C PHE A 68 -24.57 -15.14 13.24
N GLU A 69 -25.91 -15.08 13.24
CA GLU A 69 -26.66 -13.92 12.72
C GLU A 69 -26.38 -12.66 13.55
N GLN A 70 -26.21 -12.79 14.87
CA GLN A 70 -25.82 -11.66 15.72
C GLN A 70 -24.41 -11.15 15.39
N GLY A 71 -23.45 -12.06 15.18
CA GLY A 71 -22.10 -11.71 14.72
C GLY A 71 -22.11 -11.00 13.37
N LYS A 72 -22.92 -11.49 12.42
CA LYS A 72 -23.11 -10.86 11.11
C LYS A 72 -23.74 -9.47 11.21
N PHE A 73 -24.75 -9.30 12.05
CA PHE A 73 -25.35 -8.00 12.29
C PHE A 73 -24.31 -7.00 12.82
N LEU A 74 -23.49 -7.39 13.80
CA LEU A 74 -22.41 -6.54 14.34
C LEU A 74 -21.34 -6.24 13.29
N PHE A 75 -20.98 -7.22 12.46
CA PHE A 75 -20.06 -7.03 11.34
C PHE A 75 -20.57 -5.97 10.37
N GLU A 76 -21.86 -6.02 10.01
CA GLU A 76 -22.50 -5.03 9.14
C GLU A 76 -22.59 -3.63 9.77
N GLN A 77 -22.56 -3.52 11.11
CA GLN A 77 -22.45 -2.24 11.81
C GLN A 77 -21.02 -1.70 11.92
N GLY A 78 -20.00 -2.47 11.47
CA GLY A 78 -18.59 -2.12 11.62
C GLY A 78 -18.02 -2.43 13.01
N GLU A 79 -18.77 -3.13 13.86
CA GLU A 79 -18.33 -3.51 15.22
C GLU A 79 -17.49 -4.80 15.16
N TYR A 80 -16.37 -4.75 14.43
CA TYR A 80 -15.56 -5.92 14.08
C TYR A 80 -14.97 -6.65 15.29
N GLY A 81 -14.72 -5.94 16.40
CA GLY A 81 -14.25 -6.55 17.64
C GLY A 81 -15.28 -7.49 18.25
N GLU A 82 -16.51 -7.00 18.42
CA GLU A 82 -17.60 -7.83 18.96
C GLU A 82 -18.00 -8.92 17.96
N ALA A 83 -18.13 -8.58 16.67
CA ALA A 83 -18.44 -9.55 15.63
C ALA A 83 -17.46 -10.73 15.62
N LEU A 84 -16.16 -10.45 15.76
CA LEU A 84 -15.11 -11.47 15.86
C LEU A 84 -15.36 -12.42 17.04
N ASP A 85 -15.71 -11.91 18.23
CA ASP A 85 -16.01 -12.73 19.40
C ASP A 85 -17.16 -13.72 19.12
N TYR A 86 -18.21 -13.27 18.43
CA TYR A 86 -19.32 -14.15 18.01
C TYR A 86 -18.88 -15.21 17.01
N PHE A 87 -18.11 -14.86 15.97
CA PHE A 87 -17.65 -15.81 14.97
C PHE A 87 -16.69 -16.86 15.56
N LEU A 88 -15.75 -16.43 16.41
CA LEU A 88 -14.84 -17.34 17.11
C LEU A 88 -15.61 -18.27 18.06
N TYR A 89 -16.63 -17.77 18.75
CA TYR A 89 -17.46 -18.61 19.62
C TYR A 89 -18.17 -19.71 18.84
N VAL A 90 -18.73 -19.41 17.66
CA VAL A 90 -19.34 -20.43 16.79
C VAL A 90 -18.30 -21.45 16.33
N LYS A 91 -17.14 -20.97 15.86
CA LYS A 91 -16.02 -21.80 15.38
C LYS A 91 -15.55 -22.81 16.44
N ASP A 92 -15.41 -22.35 17.69
CA ASP A 92 -14.79 -23.13 18.76
C ASP A 92 -15.77 -24.06 19.48
N ASN A 93 -17.06 -23.69 19.56
CA ASN A 93 -18.07 -24.45 20.31
C ASN A 93 -18.98 -25.32 19.43
N PHE A 94 -19.10 -25.01 18.13
CA PHE A 94 -20.04 -25.67 17.23
C PHE A 94 -19.38 -26.23 15.96
N LEU A 95 -18.42 -27.15 16.12
CA LEU A 95 -17.66 -27.76 15.01
C LEU A 95 -18.52 -28.45 13.93
N ARG A 96 -19.75 -28.86 14.25
CA ARG A 96 -20.69 -29.50 13.30
C ARG A 96 -21.74 -28.54 12.75
N SER A 97 -21.67 -27.26 13.12
CA SER A 97 -22.58 -26.24 12.62
C SER A 97 -22.43 -26.09 11.10
N PRO A 98 -23.51 -25.89 10.34
CA PRO A 98 -23.41 -25.49 8.93
C PRO A 98 -22.67 -24.15 8.78
N TYR A 99 -22.60 -23.31 9.82
CA TYR A 99 -21.90 -22.03 9.81
C TYR A 99 -20.41 -22.13 10.19
N ALA A 100 -19.92 -23.31 10.59
CA ALA A 100 -18.53 -23.48 11.05
C ALA A 100 -17.48 -23.13 9.98
N GLY A 101 -17.85 -23.19 8.70
CA GLY A 101 -17.00 -22.74 7.61
C GLY A 101 -17.05 -21.24 7.40
N VAL A 102 -18.25 -20.70 7.14
CA VAL A 102 -18.42 -19.26 6.85
C VAL A 102 -17.98 -18.37 8.02
N THR A 103 -18.06 -18.84 9.26
CA THR A 103 -17.53 -18.13 10.45
C THR A 103 -16.01 -17.94 10.41
N ARG A 104 -15.25 -18.85 9.79
CA ARG A 104 -13.80 -18.66 9.59
C ARG A 104 -13.52 -17.56 8.60
N PHE A 105 -14.29 -17.52 7.51
CA PHE A 105 -14.21 -16.42 6.54
C PHE A 105 -14.51 -15.08 7.23
N TYR A 106 -15.65 -14.97 7.93
CA TYR A 106 -16.01 -13.73 8.63
C TYR A 106 -15.06 -13.35 9.79
N ALA A 107 -14.45 -14.32 10.48
CA ALA A 107 -13.39 -14.02 11.44
C ALA A 107 -12.18 -13.40 10.72
N GLY A 108 -11.79 -13.94 9.57
CA GLY A 108 -10.78 -13.35 8.68
C GLY A 108 -11.16 -11.93 8.24
N GLU A 109 -12.42 -11.69 7.87
CA GLU A 109 -12.93 -10.36 7.53
C GLU A 109 -12.78 -9.39 8.69
N CYS A 110 -13.21 -9.77 9.90
CA CYS A 110 -13.04 -8.94 11.09
C CYS A 110 -11.57 -8.60 11.34
N TYR A 111 -10.67 -9.57 11.25
CA TYR A 111 -9.23 -9.31 11.40
C TYR A 111 -8.69 -8.38 10.31
N TYR A 112 -9.13 -8.56 9.06
CA TYR A 112 -8.71 -7.75 7.93
C TYR A 112 -9.14 -6.28 8.10
N GLU A 113 -10.39 -6.04 8.46
CA GLU A 113 -10.94 -4.70 8.72
C GLU A 113 -10.29 -4.02 9.94
N LYS A 114 -9.79 -4.83 10.89
CA LYS A 114 -9.00 -4.35 12.04
C LYS A 114 -7.51 -4.16 11.71
N GLU A 115 -7.11 -4.32 10.46
CA GLU A 115 -5.71 -4.29 9.97
C GLU A 115 -4.79 -5.35 10.64
N GLN A 116 -5.39 -6.39 11.24
CA GLN A 116 -4.69 -7.51 11.86
C GLN A 116 -4.42 -8.59 10.81
N TYR A 117 -3.59 -8.24 9.82
CA TYR A 117 -3.39 -9.05 8.62
C TYR A 117 -2.81 -10.44 8.90
N ASP A 118 -2.02 -10.62 9.96
CA ASP A 118 -1.44 -11.93 10.32
C ASP A 118 -2.54 -12.92 10.71
N ASP A 119 -3.43 -12.49 11.59
CA ASP A 119 -4.58 -13.27 12.04
C ASP A 119 -5.57 -13.49 10.89
N ALA A 120 -5.78 -12.48 10.05
CA ALA A 120 -6.63 -12.58 8.86
C ALA A 120 -6.11 -13.68 7.90
N VAL A 121 -4.82 -13.69 7.60
CA VAL A 121 -4.19 -14.72 6.75
C VAL A 121 -4.38 -16.11 7.33
N ILE A 122 -4.24 -16.27 8.65
CA ILE A 122 -4.45 -17.56 9.33
C ILE A 122 -5.89 -18.05 9.14
N GLU A 123 -6.88 -17.20 9.41
CA GLU A 123 -8.29 -17.58 9.30
C GLU A 123 -8.71 -17.84 7.85
N TYR A 124 -8.28 -17.01 6.88
CA TYR A 124 -8.56 -17.26 5.46
C TYR A 124 -7.89 -18.53 4.94
N LYS A 125 -6.60 -18.76 5.24
CA LYS A 125 -5.91 -20.01 4.85
C LYS A 125 -6.60 -21.22 5.49
N SER A 126 -7.05 -21.10 6.73
CA SER A 126 -7.84 -22.15 7.38
C SER A 126 -9.17 -22.38 6.67
N PHE A 127 -9.90 -21.33 6.32
CA PHE A 127 -11.16 -21.42 5.59
C PHE A 127 -10.97 -22.13 4.25
N LEU A 128 -9.98 -21.72 3.46
CA LEU A 128 -9.65 -22.33 2.15
C LEU A 128 -9.26 -23.81 2.27
N ALA A 129 -8.57 -24.20 3.34
CA ALA A 129 -8.17 -25.59 3.56
C ALA A 129 -9.38 -26.53 3.79
N PHE A 130 -10.44 -26.04 4.42
CA PHE A 130 -11.63 -26.82 4.73
C PHE A 130 -12.77 -26.64 3.71
N PHE A 131 -12.85 -25.47 3.08
CA PHE A 131 -13.98 -25.04 2.23
C PHE A 131 -13.51 -24.41 0.90
N PRO A 132 -12.69 -25.10 0.09
CA PRO A 132 -12.11 -24.51 -1.12
C PRO A 132 -13.12 -24.19 -2.24
N ASN A 133 -14.34 -24.75 -2.18
CA ASN A 133 -15.41 -24.58 -3.16
C ASN A 133 -16.55 -23.65 -2.64
N ASP A 134 -16.38 -23.03 -1.47
CA ASP A 134 -17.36 -22.09 -0.95
C ASP A 134 -17.41 -20.82 -1.83
N PRO A 135 -18.57 -20.15 -1.98
CA PRO A 135 -18.67 -18.90 -2.72
C PRO A 135 -17.69 -17.81 -2.27
N HIS A 136 -17.25 -17.81 -1.01
CA HIS A 136 -16.27 -16.84 -0.49
C HIS A 136 -14.82 -17.27 -0.69
N ALA A 137 -14.55 -18.47 -1.22
CA ALA A 137 -13.18 -18.96 -1.41
C ALA A 137 -12.31 -18.09 -2.34
N PRO A 138 -12.81 -17.57 -3.48
CA PRO A 138 -12.05 -16.65 -4.32
C PRO A 138 -11.66 -15.38 -3.58
N GLU A 139 -12.60 -14.82 -2.79
CA GLU A 139 -12.37 -13.64 -1.96
C GLU A 139 -11.31 -13.90 -0.90
N ALA A 140 -11.45 -15.01 -0.16
CA ALA A 140 -10.49 -15.40 0.87
C ALA A 140 -9.08 -15.59 0.29
N GLN A 141 -8.94 -16.26 -0.86
CA GLN A 141 -7.64 -16.47 -1.51
C GLN A 141 -7.02 -15.13 -1.96
N TYR A 142 -7.84 -14.24 -2.53
CA TYR A 142 -7.40 -12.89 -2.85
C TYR A 142 -6.96 -12.12 -1.60
N LYS A 143 -7.73 -12.18 -0.50
CA LYS A 143 -7.42 -11.48 0.75
C LYS A 143 -6.20 -12.03 1.47
N VAL A 144 -5.88 -13.33 1.32
CA VAL A 144 -4.59 -13.88 1.75
C VAL A 144 -3.45 -13.16 1.04
N GLY A 145 -3.47 -13.13 -0.30
CA GLY A 145 -2.43 -12.47 -1.10
C GLY A 145 -2.35 -10.96 -0.85
N ALA A 146 -3.49 -10.29 -0.72
CA ALA A 146 -3.57 -8.88 -0.41
C ALA A 146 -3.00 -8.53 0.96
N SER A 147 -3.33 -9.32 1.99
CA SER A 147 -2.83 -9.15 3.36
C SER A 147 -1.31 -9.32 3.41
N LEU A 148 -0.78 -10.38 2.79
CA LEU A 148 0.66 -10.61 2.70
C LEU A 148 1.38 -9.47 1.96
N LEU A 149 0.78 -8.93 0.90
CA LEU A 149 1.33 -7.79 0.18
C LEU A 149 1.38 -6.53 1.06
N THR A 150 0.36 -6.30 1.87
CA THR A 150 0.34 -5.17 2.82
C THR A 150 1.42 -5.32 3.89
N GLN A 151 1.66 -6.53 4.39
CA GLN A 151 2.72 -6.81 5.36
C GLN A 151 4.13 -6.69 4.75
N ALA A 152 4.29 -6.98 3.46
CA ALA A 152 5.58 -6.93 2.79
C ALA A 152 6.15 -5.50 2.60
N ARG A 153 5.45 -4.44 3.05
CA ARG A 153 5.80 -3.03 2.78
C ARG A 153 7.12 -2.55 3.39
N ASP A 154 7.72 -3.28 4.34
CA ASP A 154 8.82 -2.77 5.17
C ASP A 154 10.22 -3.38 4.89
N SER A 155 10.33 -4.39 4.02
CA SER A 155 11.62 -5.06 3.76
C SER A 155 12.10 -4.90 2.32
N GLU A 156 12.91 -3.88 2.06
CA GLU A 156 13.61 -3.76 0.77
C GLU A 156 14.65 -4.89 0.57
N ARG A 157 15.09 -5.55 1.65
CA ARG A 157 16.17 -6.55 1.61
C ARG A 157 15.66 -7.98 1.51
N ASP A 158 14.55 -8.30 2.16
CA ASP A 158 13.98 -9.63 2.13
C ASP A 158 12.75 -9.66 1.23
N GLN A 159 12.90 -10.30 0.08
CA GLN A 159 11.86 -10.42 -0.92
C GLN A 159 10.96 -11.65 -0.68
N SER A 160 11.19 -12.45 0.39
CA SER A 160 10.41 -13.66 0.64
C SER A 160 8.92 -13.35 0.84
N SER A 161 8.60 -12.32 1.61
CA SER A 161 7.21 -11.96 1.93
C SER A 161 6.44 -11.48 0.69
N ILE A 162 7.07 -10.68 -0.17
CA ILE A 162 6.42 -10.22 -1.40
C ILE A 162 6.29 -11.34 -2.44
N GLN A 163 7.24 -12.29 -2.46
CA GLN A 163 7.14 -13.49 -3.29
C GLN A 163 6.05 -14.44 -2.81
N GLU A 164 5.85 -14.56 -1.49
CA GLU A 164 4.72 -15.31 -0.93
C GLU A 164 3.39 -14.66 -1.33
N ALA A 165 3.29 -13.33 -1.22
CA ALA A 165 2.11 -12.59 -1.68
C ALA A 165 1.81 -12.85 -3.17
N LEU A 166 2.84 -12.82 -4.03
CA LEU A 166 2.70 -13.13 -5.46
C LEU A 166 2.14 -14.54 -5.68
N ALA A 167 2.69 -15.53 -4.97
CA ALA A 167 2.26 -16.92 -5.09
C ALA A 167 0.79 -17.10 -4.66
N GLU A 168 0.36 -16.45 -3.58
CA GLU A 168 -1.03 -16.53 -3.12
C GLU A 168 -2.01 -15.79 -4.04
N LEU A 169 -1.59 -14.68 -4.67
CA LEU A 169 -2.39 -13.99 -5.68
C LEU A 169 -2.53 -14.81 -6.97
N GLN A 170 -1.46 -15.49 -7.40
CA GLN A 170 -1.49 -16.36 -8.59
C GLN A 170 -2.48 -17.53 -8.42
N LYS A 171 -2.60 -18.07 -7.21
CA LYS A 171 -3.60 -19.12 -6.91
C LYS A 171 -5.04 -18.68 -7.20
N VAL A 172 -5.35 -17.38 -7.14
CA VAL A 172 -6.69 -16.89 -7.50
C VAL A 172 -7.01 -17.23 -8.96
N ARG A 173 -6.05 -17.00 -9.86
CA ARG A 173 -6.18 -17.33 -11.28
C ARG A 173 -6.18 -18.83 -11.54
N GLU A 174 -5.38 -19.57 -10.79
CA GLU A 174 -5.22 -21.02 -10.98
C GLU A 174 -6.45 -21.79 -10.52
N ASN A 175 -7.05 -21.38 -9.39
CA ASN A 175 -8.13 -22.11 -8.74
C ASN A 175 -9.52 -21.53 -9.01
N TYR A 176 -9.63 -20.24 -9.34
CA TYR A 176 -10.89 -19.51 -9.43
C TYR A 176 -11.01 -18.68 -10.73
N ALA A 177 -10.50 -19.22 -11.84
CA ALA A 177 -10.44 -18.53 -13.14
C ALA A 177 -11.80 -18.03 -13.68
N ASP A 178 -12.90 -18.66 -13.27
CA ASP A 178 -14.28 -18.31 -13.64
C ASP A 178 -14.85 -17.12 -12.85
N GLN A 179 -14.17 -16.72 -11.77
CA GLN A 179 -14.60 -15.65 -10.85
C GLN A 179 -13.94 -14.33 -11.24
N GLY A 180 -14.43 -13.74 -12.34
CA GLY A 180 -13.80 -12.61 -13.03
C GLY A 180 -13.43 -11.40 -12.14
N GLU A 181 -14.25 -11.06 -11.15
CA GLU A 181 -13.98 -9.93 -10.24
C GLU A 181 -12.69 -10.13 -9.42
N PHE A 182 -12.54 -11.29 -8.76
CA PHE A 182 -11.38 -11.55 -7.92
C PHE A 182 -10.13 -11.84 -8.74
N VAL A 183 -10.28 -12.41 -9.93
CA VAL A 183 -9.18 -12.54 -10.89
C VAL A 183 -8.66 -11.16 -11.27
N GLN A 184 -9.53 -10.21 -11.63
CA GLN A 184 -9.11 -8.84 -11.97
C GLN A 184 -8.41 -8.16 -10.80
N LYS A 185 -9.00 -8.19 -9.60
CA LYS A 185 -8.39 -7.63 -8.38
C LYS A 185 -7.02 -8.27 -8.09
N ALA A 186 -6.87 -9.58 -8.30
CA ALA A 186 -5.61 -10.27 -8.14
C ALA A 186 -4.57 -9.83 -9.18
N GLU A 187 -4.94 -9.67 -10.46
CA GLU A 187 -4.05 -9.19 -11.51
C GLU A 187 -3.51 -7.79 -11.23
N GLU A 188 -4.35 -6.89 -10.73
CA GLU A 188 -3.93 -5.54 -10.33
C GLU A 188 -2.84 -5.61 -9.23
N LYS A 189 -3.04 -6.47 -8.21
CA LYS A 189 -2.02 -6.66 -7.17
C LYS A 189 -0.78 -7.40 -7.68
N ILE A 190 -0.93 -8.37 -8.58
CA ILE A 190 0.19 -9.07 -9.22
C ILE A 190 1.06 -8.07 -10.00
N TYR A 191 0.44 -7.13 -10.71
CA TYR A 191 1.15 -6.05 -11.39
C TYR A 191 1.96 -5.21 -10.38
N ILE A 192 1.36 -4.76 -9.28
CA ILE A 192 2.04 -4.01 -8.21
C ILE A 192 3.23 -4.79 -7.64
N VAL A 193 3.05 -6.10 -7.39
CA VAL A 193 4.11 -6.96 -6.87
C VAL A 193 5.27 -7.09 -7.87
N ASN A 194 4.94 -7.36 -9.14
CA ASN A 194 5.94 -7.48 -10.18
C ASN A 194 6.71 -6.17 -10.40
N GLU A 195 6.04 -5.02 -10.31
CA GLU A 195 6.70 -3.70 -10.36
C GLU A 195 7.70 -3.52 -9.22
N ARG A 196 7.33 -3.87 -7.99
CA ARG A 196 8.24 -3.79 -6.83
C ARG A 196 9.45 -4.71 -6.98
N LEU A 197 9.23 -5.95 -7.44
CA LEU A 197 10.29 -6.92 -7.68
C LEU A 197 11.22 -6.48 -8.83
N ALA A 198 10.67 -5.94 -9.91
CA ALA A 198 11.44 -5.34 -10.99
C ALA A 198 12.27 -4.15 -10.50
N GLN A 199 11.67 -3.28 -9.68
CA GLN A 199 12.36 -2.13 -9.10
C GLN A 199 13.55 -2.55 -8.23
N TYR A 200 13.41 -3.63 -7.45
CA TYR A 200 14.50 -4.21 -6.68
C TYR A 200 15.65 -4.67 -7.60
N GLU A 201 15.38 -5.48 -8.62
CA GLU A 201 16.41 -5.95 -9.56
C GLU A 201 17.09 -4.79 -10.31
N PHE A 202 16.31 -3.78 -10.69
CA PHE A 202 16.83 -2.57 -11.33
C PHE A 202 17.75 -1.77 -10.39
N ASN A 203 17.39 -1.66 -9.10
CA ASN A 203 18.22 -1.01 -8.09
C ASN A 203 19.55 -1.75 -7.87
N VAL A 204 19.51 -3.08 -7.81
CA VAL A 204 20.72 -3.91 -7.74
C VAL A 204 21.57 -3.75 -9.01
N ALA A 205 20.94 -3.65 -10.19
CA ALA A 205 21.65 -3.37 -11.44
C ALA A 205 22.34 -2.00 -11.43
N LYS A 206 21.67 -0.95 -10.92
CA LYS A 206 22.27 0.39 -10.74
C LYS A 206 23.47 0.35 -9.81
N PHE A 207 23.39 -0.38 -8.70
CA PHE A 207 24.49 -0.57 -7.77
C PHE A 207 25.71 -1.20 -8.47
N TYR A 208 25.53 -2.34 -9.16
CA TYR A 208 26.63 -2.96 -9.90
C TYR A 208 27.22 -2.07 -10.99
N ARG A 209 26.38 -1.29 -11.68
CA ARG A 209 26.83 -0.32 -12.69
C ARG A 209 27.67 0.79 -12.05
N HIS A 210 27.29 1.30 -10.89
CA HIS A 210 28.06 2.30 -10.13
C HIS A 210 29.46 1.77 -9.78
N GLU A 211 29.54 0.51 -9.36
CA GLU A 211 30.79 -0.21 -9.10
C GLU A 211 31.54 -0.64 -10.38
N LYS A 212 31.07 -0.18 -11.56
CA LYS A 212 31.62 -0.50 -12.90
C LYS A 212 31.60 -2.00 -13.23
N GLN A 213 30.81 -2.79 -12.51
CA GLN A 213 30.58 -4.22 -12.75
C GLN A 213 29.46 -4.40 -13.79
N TYR A 214 29.72 -3.98 -15.03
CA TYR A 214 28.71 -3.90 -16.08
C TYR A 214 28.12 -5.27 -16.46
N THR A 215 28.91 -6.35 -16.43
CA THR A 215 28.41 -7.71 -16.70
C THR A 215 27.43 -8.18 -15.62
N ALA A 216 27.71 -7.92 -14.34
CA ALA A 216 26.82 -8.25 -13.25
C ALA A 216 25.53 -7.43 -13.30
N SER A 217 25.65 -6.13 -13.63
CA SER A 217 24.52 -5.26 -13.90
C SER A 217 23.65 -5.82 -15.04
N ASN A 218 24.24 -6.22 -16.16
CA ASN A 218 23.50 -6.83 -17.27
C ASN A 218 22.80 -8.14 -16.91
N GLY A 219 23.38 -8.95 -16.02
CA GLY A 219 22.72 -10.16 -15.49
C GLY A 219 21.44 -9.83 -14.72
N ARG A 220 21.45 -8.78 -13.92
CA ARG A 220 20.28 -8.28 -13.17
C ARG A 220 19.19 -7.72 -14.08
N LEU A 221 19.58 -6.89 -15.06
CA LEU A 221 18.65 -6.36 -16.06
C LEU A 221 18.02 -7.48 -16.90
N ALA A 222 18.80 -8.51 -17.27
CA ALA A 222 18.28 -9.67 -18.00
C ALA A 222 17.28 -10.49 -17.14
N TYR A 223 17.54 -10.62 -15.84
CA TYR A 223 16.59 -11.26 -14.93
C TYR A 223 15.27 -10.47 -14.86
N LEU A 224 15.35 -9.14 -14.69
CA LEU A 224 14.19 -8.25 -14.68
C LEU A 224 13.33 -8.45 -15.94
N MET A 225 13.92 -8.35 -17.13
CA MET A 225 13.17 -8.46 -18.39
C MET A 225 12.58 -9.85 -18.61
N LYS A 226 13.22 -10.90 -18.08
CA LYS A 226 12.73 -12.27 -18.19
C LYS A 226 11.55 -12.55 -17.26
N HIS A 227 11.63 -12.08 -16.02
CA HIS A 227 10.68 -12.43 -14.97
C HIS A 227 9.56 -11.39 -14.80
N TYR A 228 9.80 -10.14 -15.19
CA TYR A 228 8.86 -9.03 -15.08
C TYR A 228 8.73 -8.26 -16.42
N PRO A 229 8.37 -8.94 -17.52
CA PRO A 229 8.37 -8.35 -18.87
C PRO A 229 7.33 -7.24 -19.08
N GLN A 230 6.28 -7.20 -18.25
CA GLN A 230 5.26 -6.14 -18.26
C GLN A 230 5.63 -4.93 -17.42
N SER A 231 6.83 -4.94 -16.81
CA SER A 231 7.24 -3.86 -15.92
C SER A 231 7.47 -2.55 -16.68
N SER A 232 7.09 -1.44 -16.06
CA SER A 232 7.39 -0.10 -16.58
C SER A 232 8.90 0.13 -16.75
N LEU A 233 9.72 -0.58 -15.98
CA LEU A 233 11.18 -0.47 -15.97
C LEU A 233 11.88 -1.22 -17.09
N VAL A 234 11.18 -2.00 -17.93
CA VAL A 234 11.84 -2.76 -18.99
C VAL A 234 12.52 -1.85 -20.02
N ALA A 235 11.90 -0.72 -20.36
CA ALA A 235 12.48 0.25 -21.29
C ALA A 235 13.79 0.85 -20.73
N ASP A 236 13.77 1.26 -19.46
CA ASP A 236 14.97 1.76 -18.77
C ASP A 236 16.04 0.68 -18.58
N ALA A 237 15.63 -0.56 -18.36
CA ALA A 237 16.54 -1.70 -18.27
C ALA A 237 17.25 -1.94 -19.61
N LEU A 238 16.54 -1.91 -20.73
CA LEU A 238 17.14 -2.03 -22.07
C LEU A 238 18.10 -0.87 -22.36
N TRP A 239 17.72 0.36 -22.00
CA TRP A 239 18.60 1.52 -22.12
C TRP A 239 19.88 1.35 -21.28
N MET A 240 19.76 1.01 -19.99
CA MET A 240 20.94 0.80 -19.15
C MET A 240 21.81 -0.35 -19.65
N GLN A 241 21.19 -1.42 -20.16
CA GLN A 241 21.88 -2.57 -20.71
C GLN A 241 22.70 -2.20 -21.95
N SER A 242 22.16 -1.37 -22.86
CA SER A 242 22.91 -0.89 -24.03
C SER A 242 24.13 -0.06 -23.61
N GLN A 243 23.95 0.85 -22.64
CA GLN A 243 25.02 1.67 -22.09
C GLN A 243 26.09 0.83 -21.37
N ASN A 244 25.69 -0.25 -20.69
CA ASN A 244 26.63 -1.20 -20.09
C ASN A 244 27.43 -1.94 -21.17
N PHE A 245 26.78 -2.40 -22.24
CA PHE A 245 27.47 -3.07 -23.36
C PHE A 245 28.47 -2.15 -24.07
N GLN A 246 28.16 -0.87 -24.24
CA GLN A 246 29.12 0.11 -24.75
C GLN A 246 30.35 0.25 -23.85
N LYS A 247 30.16 0.29 -22.52
CA LYS A 247 31.28 0.32 -21.55
C LYS A 247 32.12 -0.95 -21.54
N LEU A 248 31.54 -2.07 -21.97
CA LEU A 248 32.23 -3.35 -22.15
C LEU A 248 32.84 -3.52 -23.53
N GLU A 249 32.72 -2.54 -24.43
CA GLU A 249 33.16 -2.61 -25.83
C GLU A 249 32.50 -3.78 -26.59
N GLN A 250 31.24 -4.06 -26.28
CA GLN A 250 30.42 -5.11 -26.89
C GLN A 250 29.32 -4.49 -27.78
N PRO A 251 29.66 -4.02 -29.00
CA PRO A 251 28.75 -3.25 -29.84
C PRO A 251 27.51 -4.03 -30.28
N GLU A 252 27.62 -5.34 -30.49
CA GLU A 252 26.49 -6.18 -30.90
C GLU A 252 25.41 -6.26 -29.81
N GLY A 253 25.81 -6.41 -28.55
CA GLY A 253 24.86 -6.41 -27.42
C GLY A 253 24.20 -5.04 -27.22
N ALA A 254 24.96 -3.95 -27.39
CA ALA A 254 24.41 -2.60 -27.34
C ALA A 254 23.36 -2.37 -28.44
N LYS A 255 23.68 -2.80 -29.67
CA LYS A 255 22.78 -2.74 -30.81
C LYS A 255 21.49 -3.52 -30.56
N GLU A 256 21.58 -4.77 -30.07
CA GLU A 256 20.41 -5.61 -29.80
C GLU A 256 19.48 -4.98 -28.76
N ALA A 257 20.03 -4.46 -27.66
CA ALA A 257 19.24 -3.79 -26.63
C ALA A 257 18.55 -2.52 -27.16
N LEU A 258 19.26 -1.68 -27.93
CA LEU A 258 18.70 -0.47 -28.55
C LEU A 258 17.62 -0.81 -29.59
N LEU A 259 17.80 -1.86 -30.38
CA LEU A 259 16.81 -2.30 -31.36
C LEU A 259 15.53 -2.81 -30.68
N ARG A 260 15.64 -3.59 -29.61
CA ARG A 260 14.47 -4.02 -28.82
C ARG A 260 13.75 -2.83 -28.18
N LEU A 261 14.50 -1.87 -27.66
CA LEU A 261 13.96 -0.64 -27.10
C LEU A 261 13.23 0.18 -28.19
N TRP A 262 13.84 0.30 -29.36
CA TRP A 262 13.24 0.96 -30.52
C TRP A 262 11.97 0.24 -30.99
N GLU A 263 12.00 -1.08 -31.11
CA GLU A 263 10.88 -1.83 -31.65
C GLU A 263 9.67 -1.83 -30.70
N ASN A 264 9.89 -2.04 -29.40
CA ASN A 264 8.80 -2.33 -28.47
C ASN A 264 8.33 -1.13 -27.63
N TYR A 265 9.09 -0.04 -27.56
CA TYR A 265 8.76 1.11 -26.69
C TYR A 265 8.76 2.44 -27.47
N PRO A 266 7.77 2.66 -28.38
CA PRO A 266 7.68 3.86 -29.20
C PRO A 266 7.60 5.16 -28.41
N GLY A 267 6.99 5.13 -27.21
CA GLY A 267 6.83 6.27 -26.31
C GLY A 267 7.96 6.49 -25.30
N TYR A 268 9.07 5.76 -25.38
CA TYR A 268 10.16 5.89 -24.40
C TYR A 268 10.75 7.31 -24.38
N GLU A 269 10.96 7.89 -23.19
CA GLU A 269 11.41 9.28 -23.00
C GLU A 269 12.64 9.63 -23.86
N LYS A 270 13.63 8.73 -23.93
CA LYS A 270 14.91 8.94 -24.64
C LYS A 270 14.88 8.45 -26.08
N ARG A 271 13.71 8.42 -26.72
CA ARG A 271 13.54 7.89 -28.09
C ARG A 271 14.49 8.50 -29.12
N ALA A 272 14.69 9.82 -29.05
CA ALA A 272 15.57 10.55 -29.96
C ALA A 272 17.05 10.16 -29.78
N GLU A 273 17.48 9.93 -28.54
CA GLU A 273 18.83 9.47 -28.21
C GLU A 273 19.04 8.03 -28.72
N VAL A 274 18.06 7.14 -28.51
CA VAL A 274 18.09 5.77 -29.05
C VAL A 274 18.26 5.78 -30.57
N LYS A 275 17.49 6.62 -31.28
CA LYS A 275 17.61 6.76 -32.75
C LYS A 275 19.00 7.23 -33.16
N LYS A 276 19.52 8.24 -32.46
CA LYS A 276 20.84 8.79 -32.75
C LYS A 276 21.93 7.73 -32.55
N GLU A 277 21.93 7.02 -31.44
CA GLU A 277 22.91 5.96 -31.16
C GLU A 277 22.87 4.85 -32.21
N LEU A 278 21.67 4.42 -32.65
CA LEU A 278 21.54 3.42 -33.70
C LEU A 278 22.11 3.90 -35.05
N LEU A 279 21.90 5.17 -35.40
CA LEU A 279 22.47 5.77 -36.61
C LEU A 279 23.99 5.92 -36.52
N ASP A 280 24.52 6.29 -35.35
CA ASP A 280 25.96 6.36 -35.08
C ASP A 280 26.61 4.97 -35.21
N MET A 281 25.87 3.90 -34.90
CA MET A 281 26.24 2.50 -35.15
C MET A 281 26.04 2.05 -36.62
N ARG A 282 25.69 2.96 -37.54
CA ARG A 282 25.42 2.72 -38.97
C ARG A 282 24.20 1.82 -39.24
N ILE A 283 23.23 1.78 -38.33
CA ILE A 283 21.96 1.10 -38.54
C ILE A 283 20.97 2.08 -39.16
N THR A 284 20.87 2.04 -40.49
CA THR A 284 20.03 2.95 -41.27
C THR A 284 18.62 2.44 -41.50
N GLU A 285 18.43 1.12 -41.49
CA GLU A 285 17.14 0.45 -41.63
C GLU A 285 16.63 0.07 -40.24
N LEU A 286 15.85 0.98 -39.65
CA LEU A 286 15.25 0.76 -38.33
C LEU A 286 13.95 -0.05 -38.49
N PRO A 287 13.72 -1.07 -37.63
CA PRO A 287 12.48 -1.81 -37.68
C PRO A 287 11.30 -0.88 -37.39
N THR A 288 10.17 -1.16 -38.02
CA THR A 288 8.90 -0.49 -37.71
C THR A 288 8.54 -0.82 -36.27
N PRO A 289 8.30 0.17 -35.41
CA PRO A 289 7.88 -0.09 -34.04
C PRO A 289 6.61 -0.93 -34.03
N VAL A 290 6.50 -1.82 -33.05
CA VAL A 290 5.27 -2.56 -32.79
C VAL A 290 4.20 -1.53 -32.44
N THR A 291 3.18 -1.44 -33.29
CA THR A 291 1.95 -0.75 -32.92
C THR A 291 1.32 -1.56 -31.82
N ILE A 292 1.27 -1.03 -30.59
CA ILE A 292 0.40 -1.59 -29.56
C ILE A 292 -1.02 -1.34 -30.08
N ILE A 293 -1.58 -2.33 -30.77
CA ILE A 293 -3.02 -2.40 -30.96
C ILE A 293 -3.52 -2.66 -29.55
N GLU A 294 -4.01 -1.62 -28.86
CA GLU A 294 -4.83 -1.83 -27.67
C GLU A 294 -5.86 -2.89 -28.06
N PRO A 295 -5.93 -4.05 -27.36
CA PRO A 295 -6.90 -5.06 -27.72
C PRO A 295 -8.25 -4.38 -27.74
N GLU A 296 -8.94 -4.45 -28.88
CA GLU A 296 -10.35 -4.06 -28.97
C GLU A 296 -11.04 -4.76 -27.80
N THR A 297 -11.38 -4.00 -26.76
CA THR A 297 -12.20 -4.48 -25.67
C THR A 297 -13.44 -5.06 -26.34
N GLN A 298 -13.77 -6.31 -26.03
CA GLN A 298 -15.00 -6.97 -26.48
C GLN A 298 -16.24 -6.33 -25.81
N GLU A 299 -16.30 -5.01 -25.74
CA GLU A 299 -17.43 -4.21 -25.28
C GLU A 299 -18.39 -3.85 -26.43
N GLU A 300 -17.96 -3.95 -27.69
CA GLU A 300 -18.81 -3.57 -28.84
C GLU A 300 -20.04 -4.48 -29.04
N THR A 301 -20.13 -5.65 -28.40
CA THR A 301 -21.37 -6.47 -28.47
C THR A 301 -22.37 -6.19 -27.35
N ARG A 302 -22.04 -5.33 -26.36
CA ARG A 302 -22.97 -4.93 -25.29
C ARG A 302 -23.45 -3.47 -25.39
N ALA A 303 -22.83 -2.68 -26.27
CA ALA A 303 -23.05 -1.25 -26.44
C ALA A 303 -24.40 -0.82 -27.09
N SER A 304 -25.38 -1.71 -27.24
CA SER A 304 -26.69 -1.30 -27.77
C SER A 304 -27.62 -0.66 -26.73
N GLN A 305 -27.22 -0.52 -25.46
CA GLN A 305 -28.05 0.12 -24.43
C GLN A 305 -27.22 0.84 -23.35
N GLN A 306 -26.54 1.94 -23.66
CA GLN A 306 -26.26 2.99 -22.67
C GLN A 306 -25.80 4.30 -23.34
N PRO A 307 -26.20 5.48 -22.80
CA PRO A 307 -25.93 6.75 -23.45
C PRO A 307 -24.45 7.15 -23.32
N SER A 308 -23.97 7.72 -24.43
CA SER A 308 -22.61 8.20 -24.66
C SER A 308 -22.18 9.27 -23.65
N HIS A 309 -21.11 9.00 -22.89
CA HIS A 309 -20.26 10.04 -22.34
C HIS A 309 -18.86 9.91 -22.94
N SER A 310 -18.48 10.91 -23.73
CA SER A 310 -17.18 11.05 -24.39
C SER A 310 -16.17 11.62 -23.39
N GLY A 311 -15.54 10.76 -22.58
CA GLY A 311 -14.48 11.16 -21.66
C GLY A 311 -13.65 9.96 -21.21
N THR A 312 -12.37 10.18 -20.90
CA THR A 312 -11.49 9.13 -20.36
C THR A 312 -11.84 8.90 -18.88
N GLU A 313 -12.17 7.67 -18.53
CA GLU A 313 -12.57 7.29 -17.17
C GLU A 313 -11.35 7.02 -16.28
N GLY A 314 -11.39 7.49 -15.04
CA GLY A 314 -10.41 7.24 -13.98
C GLY A 314 -11.06 6.65 -12.74
N TYR A 315 -10.33 5.81 -12.01
CA TYR A 315 -10.83 5.12 -10.81
C TYR A 315 -10.09 5.57 -9.54
N ILE A 316 -10.82 5.62 -8.43
CA ILE A 316 -10.25 5.86 -7.10
C ILE A 316 -9.71 4.54 -6.56
N VAL A 317 -8.40 4.47 -6.32
CA VAL A 317 -7.74 3.23 -5.91
C VAL A 317 -7.74 3.07 -4.41
N LEU A 318 -7.50 4.18 -3.71
CA LEU A 318 -7.28 4.21 -2.26
C LEU A 318 -7.76 5.54 -1.74
N ARG A 319 -8.53 5.52 -0.65
CA ARG A 319 -8.86 6.73 0.12
C ARG A 319 -8.10 6.72 1.43
N ARG A 320 -7.43 7.83 1.75
CA ARG A 320 -6.76 8.03 3.04
C ARG A 320 -7.07 9.42 3.57
N ASP A 321 -7.82 9.49 4.66
CA ASP A 321 -8.28 10.73 5.28
C ASP A 321 -9.07 11.62 4.28
N ASP A 322 -8.53 12.79 3.96
CA ASP A 322 -9.06 13.78 3.02
C ASP A 322 -8.47 13.65 1.59
N ASN A 323 -7.55 12.70 1.39
CA ASN A 323 -6.89 12.47 0.11
C ASN A 323 -7.37 11.18 -0.56
N VAL A 324 -7.40 11.21 -1.90
CA VAL A 324 -7.69 10.07 -2.76
C VAL A 324 -6.54 9.84 -3.74
N PHE A 325 -6.20 8.57 -3.95
CA PHE A 325 -5.25 8.14 -4.96
C PHE A 325 -6.05 7.68 -6.19
N ILE A 326 -5.75 8.26 -7.34
CA ILE A 326 -6.47 8.01 -8.58
C ILE A 326 -5.54 7.26 -9.53
N ASN A 327 -5.98 6.10 -10.04
CA ASN A 327 -5.31 5.40 -11.13
C ASN A 327 -5.82 5.99 -12.44
N LEU A 328 -4.96 6.75 -13.11
CA LEU A 328 -5.22 7.31 -14.42
C LEU A 328 -4.21 6.72 -15.38
N ILE A 329 -4.74 5.98 -16.35
CA ILE A 329 -3.97 5.12 -17.25
C ILE A 329 -3.12 5.94 -18.24
N ARG A 330 -3.31 7.28 -18.35
CA ARG A 330 -2.44 8.17 -19.15
C ARG A 330 -2.29 9.56 -18.50
N GLU A 331 -1.08 10.11 -18.56
CA GLU A 331 -0.73 11.47 -18.10
C GLU A 331 -1.30 12.59 -19.02
N ASP A 332 -1.83 12.22 -20.19
CA ASP A 332 -2.23 13.15 -21.24
C ASP A 332 -3.54 13.89 -20.87
N GLY A 333 -3.43 15.00 -20.16
CA GLY A 333 -4.55 15.95 -19.95
C GLY A 333 -4.76 16.40 -18.51
N LEU A 334 -4.21 15.69 -17.53
CA LEU A 334 -4.31 16.06 -16.12
C LEU A 334 -3.36 17.21 -15.78
N LYS A 335 -3.78 18.13 -14.90
CA LYS A 335 -2.93 19.19 -14.37
C LYS A 335 -3.11 19.31 -12.87
N GLU A 336 -2.03 19.60 -12.14
CA GLU A 336 -2.13 20.01 -10.74
C GLU A 336 -3.06 21.22 -10.62
N GLY A 337 -3.92 21.19 -9.61
CA GLY A 337 -4.99 22.17 -9.40
C GLY A 337 -6.27 21.93 -10.20
N MET A 338 -6.33 20.92 -11.07
CA MET A 338 -7.55 20.58 -11.82
C MET A 338 -8.60 19.99 -10.87
N GLU A 339 -9.83 20.52 -10.93
CA GLU A 339 -10.98 19.98 -10.21
C GLU A 339 -11.78 19.04 -11.09
N LEU A 340 -12.05 17.84 -10.57
CA LEU A 340 -12.70 16.77 -11.31
C LEU A 340 -13.95 16.29 -10.55
N PRO A 341 -15.10 16.14 -11.24
CA PRO A 341 -16.29 15.58 -10.65
C PRO A 341 -16.14 14.06 -10.44
N VAL A 342 -16.65 13.59 -9.30
CA VAL A 342 -16.70 12.17 -8.92
C VAL A 342 -18.13 11.67 -9.05
N TYR A 343 -18.30 10.49 -9.65
CA TYR A 343 -19.58 9.88 -9.99
C TYR A 343 -19.72 8.49 -9.38
N ARG A 344 -20.94 8.16 -8.93
CA ARG A 344 -21.38 6.79 -8.65
C ARG A 344 -22.58 6.50 -9.55
N GLY A 345 -22.38 5.63 -10.54
CA GLY A 345 -23.33 5.49 -11.64
C GLY A 345 -23.47 6.81 -12.43
N GLU A 346 -24.69 7.36 -12.48
CA GLU A 346 -24.99 8.64 -13.14
C GLU A 346 -25.02 9.85 -12.18
N GLN A 347 -24.91 9.62 -10.86
CA GLN A 347 -25.00 10.68 -9.86
C GLN A 347 -23.61 11.25 -9.51
N THR A 348 -23.48 12.57 -9.50
CA THR A 348 -22.29 13.26 -8.97
C THR A 348 -22.30 13.23 -7.45
N ILE A 349 -21.24 12.66 -6.87
CA ILE A 349 -21.06 12.45 -5.43
C ILE A 349 -20.22 13.56 -4.80
N GLY A 350 -19.32 14.17 -5.57
CA GLY A 350 -18.42 15.20 -5.08
C GLY A 350 -17.45 15.71 -6.13
N THR A 351 -16.49 16.51 -5.67
CA THR A 351 -15.41 17.06 -6.49
C THR A 351 -14.09 16.85 -5.76
N ILE A 352 -13.08 16.44 -6.52
CA ILE A 352 -11.71 16.29 -6.05
C ILE A 352 -10.80 17.27 -6.79
N ARG A 353 -9.68 17.66 -6.20
CA ARG A 353 -8.67 18.51 -6.81
C ARG A 353 -7.34 17.78 -6.88
N VAL A 354 -6.78 17.67 -8.07
CA VAL A 354 -5.46 17.05 -8.28
C VAL A 354 -4.40 17.90 -7.58
N ILE A 355 -3.64 17.30 -6.66
CA ILE A 355 -2.56 17.96 -5.92
C ILE A 355 -1.17 17.55 -6.41
N GLU A 356 -1.03 16.32 -6.91
CA GLU A 356 0.25 15.79 -7.37
C GLU A 356 0.03 14.76 -8.48
N ILE A 357 0.89 14.78 -9.51
CA ILE A 357 0.86 13.84 -10.63
C ILE A 357 2.17 13.04 -10.61
N GLN A 358 2.06 11.72 -10.54
CA GLN A 358 3.19 10.80 -10.62
C GLN A 358 2.99 9.80 -11.76
N ALA A 359 4.08 9.16 -12.19
CA ALA A 359 4.02 8.13 -13.21
C ALA A 359 3.19 6.94 -12.71
N GLY A 360 1.99 6.75 -13.27
CA GLY A 360 1.09 5.64 -12.96
C GLY A 360 0.02 5.88 -11.88
N PHE A 361 0.04 7.01 -11.17
CA PHE A 361 -1.06 7.45 -10.30
C PHE A 361 -0.99 8.95 -9.99
N SER A 362 -2.14 9.54 -9.70
CA SER A 362 -2.24 10.93 -9.24
C SER A 362 -2.84 10.99 -7.84
N ILE A 363 -2.43 11.98 -7.06
CA ILE A 363 -3.00 12.26 -5.74
C ILE A 363 -3.94 13.46 -5.89
N ALA A 364 -5.13 13.35 -5.31
CA ALA A 364 -6.09 14.44 -5.24
C ALA A 364 -6.65 14.60 -3.83
N GLU A 365 -7.01 15.83 -3.46
CA GLU A 365 -7.73 16.13 -2.22
C GLU A 365 -9.24 16.19 -2.49
N ILE A 366 -10.07 15.83 -1.50
CA ILE A 366 -11.52 15.98 -1.59
C ILE A 366 -11.89 17.45 -1.33
N VAL A 367 -12.44 18.12 -2.34
CA VAL A 367 -12.88 19.53 -2.23
C VAL A 367 -14.29 19.60 -1.65
N SER A 368 -15.17 18.71 -2.11
CA SER A 368 -16.53 18.61 -1.58
C SER A 368 -17.10 17.22 -1.84
N HIS A 369 -18.03 16.81 -0.99
CA HIS A 369 -18.86 15.64 -1.21
C HIS A 369 -20.31 15.98 -0.81
N SER A 370 -21.27 15.28 -1.38
CA SER A 370 -22.68 15.41 -0.97
C SER A 370 -22.84 15.00 0.50
N THR A 371 -23.77 15.65 1.21
CA THR A 371 -23.96 15.49 2.66
C THR A 371 -24.25 14.06 3.10
N ASP A 372 -24.79 13.22 2.20
CA ASP A 372 -25.26 11.87 2.51
C ASP A 372 -24.42 10.76 1.86
N LEU A 373 -23.45 11.08 1.01
CA LEU A 373 -22.62 10.09 0.29
C LEU A 373 -21.14 10.47 0.39
N SER A 374 -20.37 9.60 1.03
CA SER A 374 -18.92 9.66 1.04
C SER A 374 -18.33 9.10 -0.26
N ILE A 375 -17.20 9.67 -0.68
CA ILE A 375 -16.42 9.16 -1.81
C ILE A 375 -15.75 7.83 -1.39
N ARG A 376 -15.83 6.83 -2.28
CA ARG A 376 -15.36 5.46 -2.10
C ARG A 376 -14.46 5.02 -3.25
N GLU A 377 -13.83 3.87 -3.11
CA GLU A 377 -12.91 3.28 -4.11
C GLU A 377 -13.64 2.81 -5.39
N ASP A 378 -14.94 2.56 -5.33
CA ASP A 378 -15.76 2.19 -6.50
C ASP A 378 -16.28 3.41 -7.29
N ASP A 379 -16.00 4.64 -6.82
CA ASP A 379 -16.45 5.86 -7.50
C ASP A 379 -15.53 6.23 -8.68
N ARG A 380 -16.15 6.77 -9.73
CA ARG A 380 -15.51 7.07 -11.01
C ARG A 380 -15.29 8.56 -11.22
N ILE A 381 -14.18 8.91 -11.85
CA ILE A 381 -13.89 10.26 -12.32
C ILE A 381 -13.90 10.25 -13.85
N VAL A 382 -14.45 11.30 -14.46
CA VAL A 382 -14.43 11.46 -15.92
C VAL A 382 -13.62 12.70 -16.25
N LEU A 383 -12.60 12.54 -17.09
CA LEU A 383 -11.82 13.65 -17.60
C LEU A 383 -12.58 14.36 -18.72
N PRO A 384 -12.64 15.72 -18.71
CA PRO A 384 -13.33 16.51 -19.72
C PRO A 384 -12.67 16.51 -21.11
#